data_AF-A0A652JUH3-F1
#
_entry.id   AF-A0A652JUH3-F1
#
_cell.length_a   1.000
_cell.length_b   1.000
_cell.length_c   1.000
_cell.angle_alpha   90.00
_cell.angle_beta   90.00
_cell.angle_gamma   90.00
#
_symmetry.space_group_name_H-M   'P 1'
#
loop_
_entity.id
_entity.type
_entity.pdbx_description
1 polymer ?
#
loop_
_entity_poly.entity_id
_entity_poly.type
_entity_poly.pdbx_seq_one_letter_code
_entity_poly.pdbx_strand_id
1 'polypeptide(L)'
;MKDTGHWQTRPADDFTVTVRQEGGFLVYRWVLRPGRTIPSGEHVFAGQYDHAAGGRDAGPDTYRAEAAAGTGRALVWGDFAPVR
;
A
#
# COMPACT_ATOMS: atom_id res chain seq x y z
N MET A 1 7.18 -6.26 -11.91
CA MET A 1 5.89 -6.19 -11.21
C MET A 1 4.94 -5.31 -12.00
N LYS A 2 3.69 -5.71 -12.09
CA LYS A 2 2.58 -4.99 -12.70
C LYS A 2 1.47 -4.92 -11.66
N ASP A 3 0.74 -3.82 -11.70
CA ASP A 3 -0.49 -3.68 -10.92
C ASP A 3 -1.52 -4.71 -11.37
N THR A 4 -2.10 -5.41 -10.41
CA THR A 4 -3.23 -6.33 -10.62
C THR A 4 -4.46 -5.92 -9.82
N GLY A 5 -4.38 -4.83 -9.05
CA GLY A 5 -5.51 -4.24 -8.36
C GLY A 5 -5.14 -3.66 -7.00
N HIS A 6 -6.14 -3.07 -6.37
CA HIS A 6 -6.05 -2.57 -5.02
C HIS A 6 -7.41 -2.69 -4.32
N TRP A 7 -7.38 -2.65 -2.99
CA TRP A 7 -8.56 -2.65 -2.16
C TRP A 7 -8.37 -1.75 -0.94
N GLN A 8 -9.47 -1.24 -0.41
CA GLN A 8 -9.48 -0.42 0.80
C GLN A 8 -10.77 -0.64 1.60
N THR A 9 -10.71 -0.46 2.92
CA THR A 9 -11.88 -0.55 3.81
C THR A 9 -12.96 0.47 3.47
N ARG A 10 -12.57 1.68 3.09
CA ARG A 10 -13.46 2.78 2.78
C ARG A 10 -13.93 2.72 1.31
N PRO A 11 -15.10 3.32 0.97
CA PRO A 11 -15.56 3.39 -0.41
C PRO A 11 -14.50 3.94 -1.36
N ALA A 12 -14.44 3.39 -2.58
CA ALA A 12 -13.48 3.83 -3.60
C ALA A 12 -13.57 5.34 -3.89
N ASP A 13 -14.78 5.89 -3.87
CA ASP A 13 -15.05 7.31 -4.12
C ASP A 13 -14.53 8.26 -3.04
N ASP A 14 -14.10 7.75 -1.88
CA ASP A 14 -13.45 8.58 -0.86
C ASP A 14 -11.99 8.93 -1.24
N PHE A 15 -11.37 8.21 -2.18
CA PHE A 15 -9.95 8.36 -2.49
C PHE A 15 -9.69 8.63 -3.98
N THR A 16 -8.61 9.36 -4.23
CA THR A 16 -7.88 9.28 -5.49
C THR A 16 -6.73 8.30 -5.30
N VAL A 17 -6.67 7.27 -6.14
CA VAL A 17 -5.62 6.24 -6.08
C VAL A 17 -4.72 6.34 -7.31
N THR A 18 -3.41 6.35 -7.10
CA THR A 18 -2.43 6.25 -8.19
C THR A 18 -1.49 5.08 -7.95
N VAL A 19 -1.15 4.35 -9.01
CA VAL A 19 -0.20 3.25 -8.99
C VAL A 19 0.91 3.53 -9.99
N ARG A 20 2.18 3.47 -9.55
CA ARG A 20 3.35 3.76 -10.39
C ARG A 20 4.52 2.86 -10.01
N GLN A 21 5.37 2.55 -10.99
CA GLN A 21 6.66 1.93 -10.71
C GLN A 21 7.70 3.02 -10.44
N GLU A 22 8.41 2.93 -9.33
CA GLU A 22 9.43 3.89 -8.91
C GLU A 22 10.54 3.17 -8.15
N GLY A 23 11.79 3.33 -8.59
CA GLY A 23 12.96 2.79 -7.86
C GLY A 23 12.93 1.28 -7.62
N GLY A 24 12.26 0.50 -8.48
CA GLY A 24 12.08 -0.95 -8.27
C GLY A 24 10.92 -1.34 -7.35
N PHE A 25 10.09 -0.38 -6.92
CA PHE A 25 8.86 -0.61 -6.16
C PHE A 25 7.59 -0.27 -6.96
N LEU A 26 6.49 -0.98 -6.68
CA LEU A 26 5.16 -0.60 -7.13
C LEU A 26 4.52 0.24 -6.03
N VAL A 27 4.46 1.55 -6.25
CA VAL A 27 3.99 2.53 -5.27
C VAL A 27 2.51 2.78 -5.47
N TYR A 28 1.72 2.38 -4.48
CA TYR A 28 0.31 2.74 -4.36
C TYR A 28 0.17 3.97 -3.47
N ARG A 29 -0.57 4.96 -3.94
CA ARG A 29 -0.86 6.17 -3.17
C ARG A 29 -2.36 6.39 -3.13
N TRP A 30 -2.91 6.38 -1.92
CA TRP A 30 -4.28 6.78 -1.64
C TRP A 30 -4.29 8.20 -1.08
N VAL A 31 -5.04 9.09 -1.73
CA VAL A 31 -5.25 10.46 -1.27
C VAL A 31 -6.72 10.62 -0.94
N LEU A 32 -7.03 10.91 0.32
CA LEU A 32 -8.39 11.19 0.76
C LEU A 32 -8.90 12.45 0.03
N ARG A 33 -10.09 12.36 -0.58
CA ARG A 33 -10.67 13.48 -1.31
C ARG A 33 -11.16 14.59 -0.35
N PRO A 34 -11.20 15.85 -0.79
CA PRO A 34 -11.71 16.96 0.02
C PRO A 34 -13.11 16.69 0.57
N GLY A 35 -13.34 17.10 1.83
CA GLY A 35 -14.63 16.93 2.51
C GLY A 35 -14.91 15.51 3.01
N ARG A 36 -14.00 14.55 2.78
CA ARG A 36 -14.09 13.19 3.34
C ARG A 36 -13.32 13.10 4.65
N THR A 37 -13.74 12.18 5.52
CA THR A 37 -13.08 11.86 6.78
C THR A 37 -12.91 10.35 6.92
N ILE A 38 -11.88 9.96 7.66
CA ILE A 38 -11.63 8.57 8.02
C ILE A 38 -12.04 8.43 9.50
N PRO A 39 -13.05 7.60 9.83
CA PRO A 39 -13.43 7.33 11.22
C PRO A 39 -12.28 6.72 12.01
N SER A 40 -12.25 6.94 13.33
CA SER A 40 -11.32 6.22 14.20
C SER A 40 -11.55 4.70 14.13
N GLY A 41 -10.49 3.92 14.09
CA GLY A 41 -10.55 2.46 14.01
C GLY A 41 -9.53 1.89 13.03
N GLU A 42 -9.64 0.60 12.76
CA GLU A 42 -8.80 -0.08 11.78
C GLU A 42 -9.27 0.22 10.35
N HIS A 43 -8.32 0.58 9.48
CA HIS A 43 -8.52 0.71 8.05
C HIS A 43 -7.41 -0.04 7.34
N VAL A 44 -7.78 -0.79 6.33
CA VAL A 44 -6.87 -1.57 5.52
C VAL A 44 -6.76 -0.92 4.15
N PHE A 45 -5.53 -0.86 3.66
CA PHE A 45 -5.18 -0.49 2.29
C PHE A 45 -4.33 -1.63 1.73
N ALA A 46 -4.69 -2.15 0.57
CA ALA A 46 -4.01 -3.28 -0.06
C ALA A 46 -3.67 -2.94 -1.50
N GLY A 47 -2.40 -3.13 -1.88
CA GLY A 47 -1.95 -3.15 -3.26
C GLY A 47 -1.65 -4.59 -3.70
N GLN A 48 -2.04 -4.95 -4.92
CA GLN A 48 -1.86 -6.29 -5.47
C GLN A 48 -1.02 -6.22 -6.74
N TYR A 49 0.00 -7.06 -6.83
CA TYR A 49 0.89 -7.09 -7.97
C TYR A 49 1.06 -8.51 -8.52
N ASP A 50 1.48 -8.61 -9.78
CA ASP A 50 1.74 -9.90 -10.43
C ASP A 50 2.98 -10.62 -9.87
N HIS A 51 2.89 -11.94 -9.76
CA HIS A 51 4.06 -12.79 -9.54
C HIS A 51 3.98 -14.04 -10.42
N ALA A 52 5.12 -14.66 -10.70
CA ALA A 52 5.15 -15.98 -11.35
C ALA A 52 4.46 -17.02 -10.46
N ALA A 53 3.67 -17.93 -11.03
CA ALA A 53 2.99 -18.96 -10.24
C ALA A 53 3.97 -19.86 -9.47
N GLY A 54 3.58 -20.30 -8.28
CA GLY A 54 4.44 -21.06 -7.36
C GLY A 54 5.08 -20.17 -6.28
N GLY A 55 5.84 -20.80 -5.39
CA GLY A 55 6.63 -20.08 -4.39
C GLY A 55 7.85 -19.43 -5.02
N ARG A 56 8.25 -18.28 -4.50
CA ARG A 56 9.56 -17.68 -4.74
C ARG A 56 10.21 -17.32 -3.41
N ASP A 57 11.54 -17.23 -3.41
CA ASP A 57 12.23 -16.60 -2.29
C ASP A 57 11.86 -15.11 -2.24
N ALA A 58 11.21 -14.71 -1.14
CA ALA A 58 10.80 -13.33 -0.86
C ALA A 58 11.78 -12.64 0.09
N GLY A 59 12.88 -13.29 0.48
CA GLY A 59 13.95 -12.72 1.30
C GLY A 59 14.52 -11.38 0.80
N PRO A 60 14.63 -11.11 -0.52
CA PRO A 60 15.09 -9.81 -1.00
C PRO A 60 13.97 -8.74 -1.07
N ASP A 61 12.72 -9.11 -0.83
CA ASP A 61 11.61 -8.17 -0.93
C ASP A 61 11.51 -7.31 0.32
N THR A 62 11.26 -6.02 0.12
CA THR A 62 11.02 -5.08 1.19
C THR A 62 9.73 -4.31 0.94
N TYR A 63 9.16 -3.75 2.00
CA TYR A 63 8.08 -2.80 1.90
C TYR A 63 8.33 -1.57 2.75
N ARG A 64 7.68 -0.48 2.35
CA ARG A 64 7.62 0.77 3.09
C ARG A 64 6.22 1.35 2.94
N ALA A 65 5.60 1.72 4.06
CA ALA A 65 4.32 2.40 4.08
C ALA A 65 4.45 3.68 4.90
N GLU A 66 4.06 4.79 4.28
CA GLU A 66 4.05 6.12 4.90
C GLU A 66 2.62 6.64 4.95
N ALA A 67 2.24 7.21 6.09
CA ALA A 67 0.99 7.92 6.25
C ALA A 67 1.27 9.37 6.71
N ALA A 68 0.51 10.31 6.16
CA ALA A 68 0.58 11.72 6.55
C ALA A 68 -0.84 12.30 6.66
N ALA A 69 -1.12 13.01 7.76
CA ALA A 69 -2.40 13.68 8.01
C ALA A 69 -2.17 14.96 8.84
N GLY A 70 -2.44 16.13 8.24
CA GLY A 70 -2.10 17.41 8.86
C GLY A 70 -0.60 17.50 9.15
N THR A 71 -0.24 17.69 10.42
CA THR A 71 1.16 17.66 10.90
C THR A 71 1.64 16.28 11.31
N GLY A 72 0.75 15.29 11.41
CA GLY A 72 1.07 13.92 11.81
C GLY A 72 1.69 13.12 10.66
N ARG A 73 2.67 12.27 11.01
CA ARG A 73 3.30 11.29 10.11
C ARG A 73 3.48 9.95 10.81
N ALA A 74 3.37 8.87 10.05
CA ALA A 74 3.71 7.52 10.47
C ALA A 74 4.50 6.82 9.36
N LEU A 75 5.40 5.95 9.75
CA LEU A 75 6.25 5.17 8.85
C LEU A 75 6.39 3.75 9.42
N VAL A 76 6.10 2.76 8.58
CA VAL A 76 6.46 1.37 8.82
C VAL A 76 7.22 0.83 7.61
N TRP A 77 8.16 -0.06 7.86
CA TRP A 77 8.93 -0.72 6.81
C TRP A 77 9.38 -2.08 7.32
N GLY A 78 9.72 -2.97 6.40
CA GLY A 78 10.18 -4.31 6.71
C GLY A 78 10.46 -5.11 5.46
N ASP A 79 10.59 -6.42 5.64
CA ASP A 79 10.78 -7.40 4.58
C ASP A 79 9.70 -8.48 4.63
N PHE A 80 9.73 -9.35 3.62
CA PHE A 80 8.86 -10.53 3.53
C PHE A 80 9.63 -11.84 3.75
N ALA A 81 10.83 -11.75 4.33
CA ALA A 81 11.60 -12.95 4.61
C ALA A 81 10.86 -13.81 5.66
N PRO A 82 10.87 -15.14 5.53
CA PRO A 82 10.37 -16.01 6.58
C PRO A 82 11.08 -15.72 7.91
N VAL A 83 10.30 -15.49 8.96
CA VAL A 83 10.85 -15.40 10.31
C VAL A 83 11.38 -16.79 10.68
N ARG A 84 12.66 -16.88 11.03
CA ARG A 84 13.29 -18.14 11.47
C ARG A 84 12.76 -18.61 12.82
#